data_AF-A0A1D7XNY9-F1
#
_entry.id   AF-A0A1D7XNY9-F1
#
_cell.length_a   1.000
_cell.length_b   1.000
_cell.length_c   1.000
_cell.angle_alpha   90.00
_cell.angle_beta   90.00
_cell.angle_gamma   90.00
#
_symmetry.space_group_name_H-M   'P 1'
#
loop_
_entity.id
_entity.type
_entity.pdbx_description
1 polymer ?
#
loop_
_entity_poly.entity_id
_entity_poly.type
_entity_poly.pdbx_seq_one_letter_code
_entity_poly.pdbx_strand_id
1 'polypeptide(L)'
;MPIVGERARLYFPKENRGEPIVTGCIRKNGHTCKGTSDTTNRYFASEHGSEIAMLPGALNIKGGSKDPLSINFEDETGVTLTSLTGLKLNVGGEIIICILNMMNLNY
;
A
#
# COMPACT_ATOMS: atom_id res chain seq x y z
N MET A 1 2.99 10.33 -9.56
CA MET A 1 3.39 11.14 -10.73
C MET A 1 4.74 10.65 -11.22
N PRO A 2 5.08 10.81 -12.52
CA PRO A 2 6.45 10.62 -12.97
C PRO A 2 7.39 11.57 -12.20
N ILE A 3 8.56 11.09 -11.77
CA ILE A 3 9.59 11.95 -11.18
C ILE A 3 10.26 12.80 -12.27
N VAL A 4 10.87 13.92 -11.89
CA VAL A 4 11.59 14.80 -12.84
C VAL A 4 12.66 13.99 -13.57
N GLY A 5 12.69 14.09 -14.91
CA GLY A 5 13.59 13.34 -15.77
C GLY A 5 13.06 12.00 -16.28
N GLU A 6 11.85 11.57 -15.87
CA GLU A 6 11.22 10.36 -16.39
C GLU A 6 10.46 10.56 -17.70
N ARG A 7 10.30 9.47 -18.46
CA ARG A 7 9.50 9.46 -19.69
C ARG A 7 8.02 9.34 -19.35
N ALA A 8 7.21 10.27 -19.87
CA ALA A 8 5.77 10.30 -19.73
C ALA A 8 5.05 10.06 -21.07
N ARG A 9 3.83 9.49 -21.01
CA ARG A 9 2.90 9.44 -22.14
C ARG A 9 2.04 10.69 -22.11
N LEU A 10 2.00 11.40 -23.24
CA LEU A 10 1.18 12.59 -23.42
C LEU A 10 -0.03 12.27 -24.30
N TYR A 11 -1.19 12.80 -23.93
CA TYR A 11 -2.39 12.83 -24.73
C TYR A 11 -2.63 14.26 -25.21
N PHE A 12 -2.86 14.42 -26.52
CA PHE A 12 -3.17 15.70 -27.15
C PHE A 12 -4.67 15.72 -27.47
N PRO A 13 -5.50 16.30 -26.58
CA PRO A 13 -6.96 16.25 -26.72
C PRO A 13 -7.50 17.03 -27.93
N LYS A 14 -6.72 17.99 -28.44
CA LYS A 14 -7.03 18.80 -29.61
C LYS A 14 -5.79 18.90 -30.48
N GLU A 15 -5.94 18.70 -31.78
CA GLU A 15 -4.81 18.66 -32.73
C GLU A 15 -3.93 19.92 -32.71
N ASN A 16 -4.46 21.09 -32.33
CA ASN A 16 -3.71 22.35 -32.41
C ASN A 16 -4.02 23.41 -31.31
N ARG A 17 -4.86 23.12 -30.30
CA ARG A 17 -5.35 24.17 -29.36
C ARG A 17 -5.60 23.71 -27.92
N GLY A 18 -4.84 22.74 -27.42
CA GLY A 18 -4.93 22.31 -26.02
C GLY A 18 -3.58 21.94 -25.45
N GLU A 19 -3.39 22.18 -24.15
CA GLU A 19 -2.21 21.71 -23.44
C GLU A 19 -2.22 20.16 -23.40
N PRO A 20 -1.09 19.50 -23.67
CA PRO A 20 -1.00 18.05 -23.58
C PRO A 20 -1.17 17.58 -22.14
N ILE A 21 -1.86 16.45 -21.96
CA ILE A 21 -2.16 15.88 -20.65
C ILE A 21 -1.26 14.66 -20.43
N VAL A 22 -0.62 14.58 -19.27
CA VAL A 22 0.11 13.36 -18.86
C VAL A 22 -0.90 12.26 -18.53
N THR A 23 -0.90 11.18 -19.31
CA THR A 23 -1.81 10.03 -19.08
C THR A 23 -1.11 8.83 -18.45
N GLY A 24 0.21 8.88 -18.29
CA GLY A 24 0.96 7.82 -17.62
C GLY A 24 2.47 7.98 -17.73
N CYS A 25 3.21 7.09 -17.09
CA CYS A 25 4.65 6.94 -17.20
C CYS A 25 5.01 5.51 -17.63
N ILE A 26 6.17 5.37 -18.27
CA ILE A 26 6.68 4.06 -18.67
C ILE A 26 7.41 3.44 -17.48
N ARG A 27 6.98 2.27 -17.03
CA ARG A 27 7.70 1.51 -15.99
C ARG A 27 8.99 0.93 -16.58
N LYS A 28 10.13 1.21 -15.96
CA LYS A 28 11.46 0.75 -16.42
C LYS A 28 11.93 -0.54 -15.74
N ASN A 29 11.41 -0.83 -14.55
CA ASN A 29 11.87 -1.95 -13.71
C ASN A 29 10.90 -3.13 -13.67
N GLY A 30 10.01 -3.29 -14.65
CA GLY A 30 9.03 -4.39 -14.64
C GLY A 30 9.67 -5.78 -14.58
N HIS A 31 10.82 -5.96 -15.24
CA HIS A 31 11.56 -7.22 -15.25
C HIS A 31 12.28 -7.53 -13.93
N THR A 32 12.69 -6.51 -13.17
CA THR A 32 13.45 -6.67 -11.91
C THR A 32 12.59 -6.46 -10.66
N CYS A 33 11.41 -5.86 -10.80
CA CYS A 33 10.49 -5.63 -9.70
C CYS A 33 9.74 -6.91 -9.37
N LYS A 34 10.07 -7.52 -8.23
CA LYS A 34 9.39 -8.73 -7.72
C LYS A 34 7.88 -8.53 -7.56
N GLY A 35 7.42 -7.34 -7.21
CA GLY A 35 5.99 -7.03 -7.10
C GLY A 35 5.23 -7.10 -8.43
N THR A 36 5.92 -7.22 -9.58
CA THR A 36 5.27 -7.35 -10.89
C THR A 36 5.53 -8.68 -11.57
N SER A 37 6.24 -9.61 -10.93
CA SER A 37 6.52 -10.94 -11.51
C SER A 37 5.32 -11.87 -11.44
N ASP A 38 4.46 -11.70 -10.43
CA ASP A 38 3.23 -12.47 -10.27
C ASP A 38 2.01 -11.59 -10.60
N THR A 39 1.28 -12.01 -11.63
CA THR A 39 0.10 -11.29 -12.13
C THR A 39 -1.12 -11.38 -11.22
N THR A 40 -1.14 -12.30 -10.26
CA THR A 40 -2.23 -12.43 -9.29
C THR A 40 -2.14 -11.40 -8.17
N ASN A 41 -0.96 -10.79 -8.00
CA ASN A 41 -0.68 -9.80 -6.96
C ASN A 41 -0.76 -8.39 -7.52
N ARG A 42 -1.20 -7.45 -6.69
CA ARG A 42 -1.22 -6.02 -7.02
C ARG A 42 -0.54 -5.22 -5.91
N TYR A 43 0.44 -4.41 -6.29
CA TYR A 43 1.19 -3.59 -5.34
C TYR A 43 1.14 -2.11 -5.73
N PHE A 44 0.98 -1.25 -4.74
CA PHE A 44 1.21 0.19 -4.84
C PHE A 44 2.31 0.56 -3.86
N ALA A 45 3.51 0.82 -4.37
CA ALA A 45 4.68 1.15 -3.56
C ALA A 45 5.25 2.53 -3.94
N SER A 46 5.79 3.21 -2.94
CA SER A 46 6.56 4.45 -3.10
C SER A 46 8.06 4.17 -3.11
N GLU A 47 8.83 5.11 -3.65
CA GLU A 47 10.30 5.13 -3.56
C GLU A 47 10.83 5.17 -2.12
N HIS A 48 9.99 5.60 -1.17
CA HIS A 48 10.32 5.66 0.25
C HIS A 48 9.99 4.37 1.02
N GLY A 49 9.58 3.30 0.33
CA GLY A 49 9.38 1.97 0.92
C GLY A 49 7.96 1.71 1.46
N SER A 50 7.10 2.72 1.53
CA SER A 50 5.69 2.52 1.91
C SER A 50 4.95 1.76 0.80
N GLU A 51 4.08 0.83 1.17
CA GLU A 51 3.42 -0.09 0.25
C GLU A 51 2.00 -0.46 0.69
N ILE A 52 1.13 -0.64 -0.30
CA ILE A 52 -0.13 -1.36 -0.21
C ILE A 52 -0.01 -2.61 -1.10
N ALA A 53 -0.25 -3.79 -0.54
CA ALA A 53 -0.25 -5.07 -1.24
C ALA A 53 -1.64 -5.70 -1.19
N MET A 54 -2.20 -6.01 -2.36
CA MET A 54 -3.43 -6.76 -2.55
C MET A 54 -3.07 -8.09 -3.18
N LEU A 55 -3.14 -9.15 -2.40
CA LEU A 55 -2.79 -10.52 -2.77
C LEU A 55 -4.08 -11.37 -2.78
N PRO A 56 -4.07 -12.55 -3.41
CA PRO A 56 -5.25 -13.42 -3.44
C PRO A 56 -5.85 -13.78 -2.08
N GLY A 57 -5.03 -13.85 -1.02
CA GLY A 57 -5.47 -14.16 0.35
C GLY A 57 -5.07 -13.11 1.39
N ALA A 58 -4.68 -11.91 0.96
CA ALA A 58 -4.21 -10.87 1.87
C ALA A 58 -4.40 -9.45 1.36
N LEU A 59 -4.60 -8.51 2.29
CA LEU A 59 -4.52 -7.07 2.08
C LEU A 59 -3.60 -6.47 3.13
N ASN A 60 -2.47 -5.90 2.72
CA ASN A 60 -1.45 -5.41 3.64
C ASN A 60 -1.08 -3.95 3.34
N ILE A 61 -0.89 -3.16 4.39
CA ILE A 61 -0.43 -1.76 4.33
C ILE A 61 0.78 -1.65 5.25
N LYS A 62 1.91 -1.18 4.72
CA LYS A 62 3.13 -0.98 5.50
C LYS A 62 3.78 0.37 5.23
N GLY A 63 4.29 1.00 6.28
CA GLY A 63 5.16 2.16 6.18
C GLY A 63 6.54 1.80 5.61
N GLY A 64 7.28 2.81 5.17
CA GLY A 64 8.60 2.63 4.56
C GLY A 64 9.81 2.77 5.51
N SER A 65 9.59 2.90 6.82
CA SER A 65 10.68 2.94 7.80
C SER A 65 11.35 1.58 7.97
N LYS A 66 12.54 1.58 8.60
CA LYS A 66 13.28 0.35 8.93
C LYS A 66 12.44 -0.60 9.81
N ASP A 67 11.71 -0.02 10.75
CA ASP A 67 10.73 -0.70 11.62
C ASP A 67 9.34 -0.13 11.27
N PRO A 68 8.61 -0.74 10.32
CA PRO A 68 7.41 -0.15 9.75
C PRO A 68 6.18 -0.34 10.64
N LEU A 69 5.37 0.71 10.73
CA LEU A 69 3.95 0.59 11.10
C LEU A 69 3.25 -0.25 10.01
N SER A 70 2.47 -1.26 10.40
CA SER A 70 1.72 -2.07 9.45
C SER A 70 0.32 -2.45 9.92
N ILE A 71 -0.54 -2.69 8.94
CA ILE A 71 -1.86 -3.29 9.08
C ILE A 71 -1.93 -4.42 8.07
N ASN A 72 -2.12 -5.64 8.55
CA ASN A 72 -2.19 -6.82 7.72
C ASN A 72 -3.53 -7.52 7.90
N PHE A 73 -4.18 -7.86 6.80
CA PHE A 73 -5.39 -8.69 6.74
C PHE A 73 -5.02 -9.95 5.99
N GLU A 74 -4.98 -11.07 6.69
CA GLU A 74 -4.57 -12.37 6.15
C GLU A 74 -5.71 -13.36 6.37
N ASP A 75 -6.16 -14.06 5.33
CA ASP A 75 -7.29 -15.00 5.45
C ASP A 75 -7.02 -16.12 6.47
N GLU A 76 -5.77 -16.55 6.59
CA GLU A 76 -5.36 -17.65 7.47
C GLU A 76 -5.21 -17.25 8.95
N THR A 77 -4.83 -16.00 9.22
CA THR A 77 -4.44 -15.56 10.58
C THR A 77 -5.25 -14.39 11.13
N GLY A 78 -6.05 -13.73 10.29
CA GLY A 78 -6.89 -12.59 10.64
C GLY A 78 -6.17 -11.26 10.49
N VAL A 79 -6.41 -10.34 11.43
CA VAL A 79 -5.93 -8.94 11.35
C VAL A 79 -4.81 -8.70 12.34
N THR A 80 -3.69 -8.15 11.86
CA THR A 80 -2.55 -7.74 12.69
C THR A 80 -2.26 -6.24 12.55
N LEU A 81 -2.15 -5.54 13.68
CA LEU A 81 -1.72 -4.15 13.76
C LEU A 81 -0.37 -4.09 14.48
N THR A 82 0.66 -3.58 13.82
CA THR A 82 2.02 -3.53 14.37
C THR A 82 2.52 -2.10 14.42
N SER A 83 2.98 -1.64 15.60
CA SER A 83 3.57 -0.31 15.79
C SER A 83 4.74 -0.38 16.76
N LEU A 84 5.85 0.29 16.42
CA LEU A 84 7.03 0.39 17.28
C LEU A 84 6.77 1.26 18.53
N THR A 85 6.00 2.32 18.39
CA THR A 85 5.77 3.32 19.45
C THR A 85 4.46 3.10 20.21
N GLY A 86 3.81 1.96 19.97
CA GLY A 86 2.50 1.63 20.52
C GLY A 86 1.33 2.03 19.62
N LEU A 87 0.15 1.54 19.98
CA LEU A 87 -1.12 1.81 19.29
C LEU A 87 -2.00 2.65 20.20
N LYS A 88 -2.47 3.80 19.72
CA LYS A 88 -3.43 4.66 20.43
C LYS A 88 -4.80 4.53 19.79
N LEU A 89 -5.76 4.01 20.54
CA LEU A 89 -7.15 3.90 20.14
C LEU A 89 -7.96 4.93 20.95
N ASN A 90 -8.35 6.03 20.31
CA ASN A 90 -9.08 7.12 20.94
C ASN A 90 -10.48 7.21 20.34
N VAL A 91 -11.51 7.21 21.18
CA VAL A 91 -12.91 7.35 20.77
C VAL A 91 -13.63 8.26 21.77
N GLY A 92 -14.62 9.02 21.29
CA GLY A 92 -15.44 9.89 22.16
C GLY A 92 -16.51 9.14 22.97
N GLY A 93 -16.72 7.86 22.68
CA GLY A 93 -17.65 6.96 23.37
C GLY A 93 -16.92 5.76 23.94
N GLU A 94 -17.27 4.56 23.48
CA GLU A 94 -16.72 3.30 23.98
C GLU A 94 -15.96 2.50 22.93
N ILE A 95 -14.95 1.76 23.38
CA ILE A 95 -14.29 0.70 22.60
C ILE A 95 -14.81 -0.63 23.14
N ILE A 96 -15.51 -1.38 22.29
CA ILE A 96 -16.00 -2.72 22.62
C ILE A 96 -15.15 -3.74 21.87
N ILE A 97 -14.60 -4.70 22.61
CA ILE A 97 -13.87 -5.84 22.05
C ILE A 97 -14.64 -7.10 22.43
N CYS A 98 -15.24 -7.76 21.44
CA CYS A 98 -15.95 -9.03 21.62
C CYS A 98 -15.07 -10.18 21.14
N ILE A 99 -14.89 -11.19 21.98
CA ILE A 99 -14.04 -12.35 21.69
C ILE A 99 -14.86 -13.62 21.90
N LEU A 100 -14.79 -14.53 20.94
CA LEU A 100 -15.50 -15.81 21.00
C LEU A 100 -14.76 -16.85 21.88
N ASN A 101 -13.43 -16.83 21.86
CA ASN A 101 -12.60 -17.86 22.47
C ASN A 101 -11.76 -17.34 23.64
N MET A 102 -10.60 -16.73 23.36
CA MET A 102 -9.62 -16.37 24.39
C MET A 102 -8.92 -15.06 24.05
N MET A 103 -8.68 -14.24 25.07
CA MET A 103 -7.86 -13.03 25.00
C MET A 103 -6.53 -13.28 25.70
N ASN A 104 -5.41 -13.10 24.99
CA ASN A 104 -4.09 -13.08 25.60
C ASN A 104 -3.58 -11.64 25.66
N LEU A 105 -3.29 -11.17 26.87
CA LEU A 105 -2.64 -9.89 27.12
C LEU A 105 -1.25 -10.18 27.69
N ASN A 106 -0.22 -9.93 26.89
CA ASN A 106 1.17 -10.04 27.32
C ASN A 106 1.62 -8.66 27.81
N TYR A 107 2.15 -8.61 29.03
CA TYR A 107 2.63 -7.40 29.71
C TYR A 107 4.16 -7.36 29.76
#